data_AF-A0A314LE02-F1
#
_entry.id   AF-A0A314LE02-F1
#
_cell.length_a   1.000
_cell.length_b   1.000
_cell.length_c   1.000
_cell.angle_alpha   90.00
_cell.angle_beta   90.00
_cell.angle_gamma   90.00
#
_symmetry.space_group_name_H-M   'P 1'
#
loop_
_entity.id
_entity.type
_entity.pdbx_description
1 polymer ?
#
loop_
_entity_poly.entity_id
_entity_poly.type
_entity_poly.pdbx_seq_one_letter_code
_entity_poly.pdbx_strand_id
1 'polypeptide(L)'
;MALCFLVPNPIKVSQSFPKSFSWSSKPTFPAIASFYSAIPRLGYSNLKKLNALHCSNLPTASTNNTQYEFSDGSSEVELRLELGQGDVTPKEIYVDANESSLAIRIEQSGIIRTLMETSTLYEKIKPAETIWYIDDDQLVISLKKQNSELKWPDIVESWESLSAGITQLLRGTSIYLVGESTEINQRIARELAVGLGYTPLSTTELLEAYAKQPIDSWVNEEGSDVVAEAESVILESLSSHARAVIATLGGKRGAAGRANQWRHLFAGFTIWLSISEATDEESAKEEAKRNMQDSGRGYSNAEVVVKLGGWDPNYSKSVAQAVLSALKRLILADKDLPGKKSLYIRLGCRGDWPDIKPPGWDPSSSADVFSPSS
;
A
#
# COMPACT_ATOMS: atom_id res chain seq x y z
N MET A 1 17.28 2.06 -10.61
CA MET A 1 15.84 2.34 -10.40
C MET A 1 15.71 3.11 -9.10
N ALA A 2 15.52 4.43 -9.19
CA ALA A 2 15.15 5.24 -8.03
C ALA A 2 13.63 5.12 -7.81
N LEU A 3 13.20 4.85 -6.58
CA LEU A 3 11.79 4.70 -6.22
C LEU A 3 11.47 5.69 -5.11
N CYS A 4 10.46 6.54 -5.35
CA CYS A 4 10.13 7.68 -4.51
C CYS A 4 8.80 7.47 -3.77
N PHE A 5 8.77 7.82 -2.48
CA PHE A 5 7.59 7.81 -1.63
C PHE A 5 7.42 9.13 -0.89
N LEU A 6 6.18 9.63 -0.85
CA LEU A 6 5.78 10.75 -0.02
C LEU A 6 4.48 10.40 0.71
N VAL A 7 4.44 10.78 1.98
CA VAL A 7 3.25 10.79 2.83
C VAL A 7 3.01 12.26 3.20
N PRO A 8 1.83 12.84 2.93
CA PRO A 8 1.58 14.24 3.24
C PRO A 8 1.35 14.48 4.74
N ASN A 9 1.81 15.62 5.25
CA ASN A 9 1.41 16.16 6.55
C ASN A 9 -0.04 16.67 6.50
N PRO A 10 -0.76 16.73 7.65
CA PRO A 10 -2.21 16.96 7.66
C PRO A 10 -2.63 18.37 7.20
N ILE A 11 -3.46 18.36 6.15
CA ILE A 11 -4.56 19.28 5.83
C ILE A 11 -4.27 20.80 5.87
N LYS A 12 -4.09 21.37 4.68
CA LYS A 12 -4.73 22.65 4.29
C LYS A 12 -5.15 22.58 2.82
N VAL A 13 -6.46 22.52 2.56
CA VAL A 13 -7.02 22.74 1.21
C VAL A 13 -8.20 23.72 1.33
N SER A 14 -8.15 24.76 0.50
CA SER A 14 -9.20 25.78 0.37
C SER A 14 -10.33 25.24 -0.50
N GLN A 15 -11.58 25.41 -0.06
CA GLN A 15 -12.74 24.99 -0.84
C GLN A 15 -13.11 26.03 -1.92
N SER A 16 -13.29 25.58 -3.16
CA SER A 16 -14.05 26.32 -4.18
C SER A 16 -14.69 25.33 -5.17
N PHE A 17 -16.02 25.33 -5.26
CA PHE A 17 -16.78 24.49 -6.18
C PHE A 17 -17.27 25.30 -7.39
N PRO A 18 -17.08 24.84 -8.64
CA PRO A 18 -17.80 25.37 -9.79
C PRO A 18 -19.26 24.88 -9.79
N LYS A 19 -20.18 25.69 -10.32
CA LYS A 19 -21.62 25.42 -10.27
C LYS A 19 -22.13 24.53 -11.41
N SER A 20 -23.09 23.68 -11.06
CA SER A 20 -24.22 23.18 -11.87
C SER A 20 -23.98 22.64 -13.29
N PHE A 21 -24.30 21.36 -13.49
CA PHE A 21 -24.88 20.87 -14.75
C PHE A 21 -26.21 20.14 -14.48
N SER A 22 -27.14 20.21 -15.42
CA SER A 22 -28.51 19.72 -15.26
C SER A 22 -28.62 18.19 -15.32
N TRP A 23 -29.52 17.63 -14.51
CA TRP A 23 -29.79 16.20 -14.42
C TRP A 23 -30.41 15.67 -15.72
N SER A 24 -29.64 14.93 -16.52
CA SER A 24 -30.18 14.07 -17.58
C SER A 24 -30.47 12.67 -17.03
N SER A 25 -31.44 11.98 -17.62
CA SER A 25 -32.04 10.75 -17.12
C SER A 25 -31.04 9.68 -16.68
N LYS A 26 -31.13 9.23 -15.42
CA LYS A 26 -30.37 8.10 -14.87
C LYS A 26 -30.56 6.85 -15.75
N PRO A 27 -29.49 6.14 -16.17
CA PRO A 27 -29.65 4.76 -16.61
C PRO A 27 -30.21 3.94 -15.44
N THR A 28 -31.30 3.22 -15.67
CA THR A 28 -31.97 2.43 -14.62
C THR A 28 -31.24 1.11 -14.44
N PHE A 29 -30.21 1.10 -13.59
CA PHE A 29 -29.57 -0.13 -13.17
C PHE A 29 -30.56 -0.95 -12.31
N PRO A 30 -30.80 -2.24 -12.62
CA PRO A 30 -31.40 -3.14 -11.64
C PRO A 30 -30.42 -3.28 -10.46
N ALA A 31 -30.95 -3.29 -9.23
CA ALA A 31 -30.12 -3.55 -8.06
C ALA A 31 -29.38 -4.88 -8.24
N ILE A 32 -28.05 -4.87 -8.03
CA ILE A 32 -27.23 -6.08 -8.10
C ILE A 32 -27.65 -6.98 -6.93
N ALA A 33 -28.60 -7.89 -7.21
CA ALA A 33 -28.91 -8.99 -6.32
C ALA A 33 -27.62 -9.76 -6.06
N SER A 34 -27.34 -10.08 -4.79
CA SER A 34 -26.11 -10.76 -4.38
C SER A 34 -25.95 -12.06 -5.16
N PHE A 35 -25.03 -12.06 -6.13
CA PHE A 35 -24.70 -13.26 -6.91
C PHE A 35 -23.97 -14.25 -6.01
N TYR A 36 -24.73 -15.09 -5.32
CA TYR A 36 -24.28 -16.38 -4.82
C TYR A 36 -24.03 -17.30 -6.03
N SER A 37 -22.96 -17.03 -6.77
CA SER A 37 -22.43 -18.00 -7.73
C SER A 37 -21.84 -19.17 -6.94
N ALA A 38 -22.45 -20.34 -7.09
CA ALA A 38 -21.99 -21.55 -6.44
C ALA A 38 -20.63 -21.96 -7.02
N ILE A 39 -19.54 -21.65 -6.28
CA ILE A 39 -18.21 -22.18 -6.57
C ILE A 39 -18.30 -23.72 -6.56
N PRO A 40 -17.81 -24.43 -7.59
CA PRO A 40 -17.83 -25.89 -7.61
C PRO A 40 -17.08 -26.45 -6.40
N ARG A 41 -17.78 -27.23 -5.57
CA ARG A 41 -17.16 -27.93 -4.44
C ARG A 41 -16.27 -29.06 -4.95
N LEU A 42 -14.97 -28.79 -5.11
CA LEU A 42 -13.97 -29.84 -5.27
C LEU A 42 -13.88 -30.61 -3.94
N GLY A 43 -14.22 -31.89 -3.95
CA GLY A 43 -14.40 -32.68 -2.74
C GLY A 43 -13.09 -32.98 -2.02
N TYR A 44 -12.94 -32.50 -0.79
CA TYR A 44 -11.88 -32.91 0.11
C TYR A 44 -12.45 -33.86 1.17
N SER A 45 -12.07 -35.14 1.10
CA SER A 45 -12.48 -36.14 2.09
C SER A 45 -11.27 -36.70 2.83
N ASN A 46 -11.33 -36.65 4.17
CA ASN A 46 -10.56 -37.44 5.12
C ASN A 46 -9.01 -37.38 5.04
N LEU A 47 -8.42 -36.36 5.68
CA LEU A 47 -7.20 -36.58 6.46
C LEU A 47 -7.39 -36.13 7.91
N LYS A 48 -6.70 -36.84 8.80
CA LYS A 48 -7.04 -36.94 10.23
C LYS A 48 -6.43 -35.82 11.07
N LYS A 49 -7.15 -35.48 12.13
CA LYS A 49 -6.72 -34.76 13.33
C LYS A 49 -5.23 -35.00 13.65
N LEU A 50 -4.42 -33.96 13.48
CA LEU A 50 -3.05 -33.88 14.00
C LEU A 50 -2.94 -32.62 14.88
N ASN A 51 -2.07 -32.71 15.90
CA ASN A 51 -2.00 -31.77 17.00
C ASN A 51 -1.30 -30.45 16.61
N ALA A 52 -1.35 -29.49 17.54
CA ALA A 52 -0.67 -28.19 17.44
C ALA A 52 0.77 -28.33 16.92
N LEU A 53 1.08 -27.59 15.85
CA LEU A 53 2.44 -27.49 15.30
C LEU A 53 3.03 -26.14 15.64
N HIS A 54 4.15 -26.22 16.37
CA HIS A 54 5.10 -25.15 16.61
C HIS A 54 5.62 -24.63 15.26
N CYS A 55 5.59 -23.32 15.02
CA CYS A 55 6.17 -22.75 13.81
C CYS A 55 7.70 -22.68 13.95
N SER A 56 8.39 -23.76 13.57
CA SER A 56 9.82 -23.71 13.27
C SER A 56 10.01 -23.12 11.88
N ASN A 57 10.66 -21.96 11.81
CA ASN A 57 10.95 -21.27 10.54
C ASN A 57 11.89 -22.11 9.67
N LEU A 58 11.64 -22.16 8.36
CA LEU A 58 12.63 -22.55 7.35
C LEU A 58 12.89 -21.33 6.44
N PRO A 59 14.15 -21.04 6.08
CA PRO A 59 14.50 -19.79 5.42
C PRO A 59 14.06 -19.79 3.94
N THR A 60 13.49 -18.68 3.50
CA THR A 60 13.20 -18.43 2.07
C THR A 60 14.18 -17.36 1.56
N ALA A 61 14.73 -17.56 0.37
CA ALA A 61 15.99 -16.94 -0.03
C ALA A 61 15.98 -15.40 -0.11
N SER A 62 16.88 -14.77 0.67
CA SER A 62 17.35 -13.40 0.45
C SER A 62 18.68 -13.44 -0.32
N THR A 63 18.83 -12.61 -1.34
CA THR A 63 20.09 -12.47 -2.09
C THR A 63 21.06 -11.53 -1.36
N ASN A 64 21.56 -11.98 -0.21
CA ASN A 64 22.89 -11.69 0.32
C ASN A 64 23.18 -12.75 1.39
N ASN A 65 24.32 -13.44 1.26
CA ASN A 65 24.51 -14.77 1.83
C ASN A 65 24.98 -14.75 3.30
N THR A 66 24.20 -14.13 4.18
CA THR A 66 24.41 -14.14 5.62
C THR A 66 23.30 -14.93 6.29
N GLN A 67 23.67 -16.08 6.86
CA GLN A 67 22.78 -16.89 7.69
C GLN A 67 22.59 -16.16 9.03
N TYR A 68 21.41 -15.57 9.24
CA TYR A 68 21.04 -14.89 10.48
C TYR A 68 19.74 -15.45 11.04
N GLU A 69 19.64 -15.48 12.37
CA GLU A 69 18.39 -15.69 13.09
C GLU A 69 17.82 -14.32 13.50
N PHE A 70 16.52 -14.13 13.33
CA PHE A 70 15.80 -12.92 13.71
C PHE A 70 14.67 -13.26 14.67
N SER A 71 14.52 -12.51 15.76
CA SER A 71 13.39 -12.64 16.68
C SER A 71 12.80 -11.28 17.09
N ASP A 72 11.46 -11.23 17.12
CA ASP A 72 10.68 -10.03 17.40
C ASP A 72 10.20 -9.98 18.85
N GLY A 73 10.83 -9.13 19.66
CA GLY A 73 10.46 -8.89 21.05
C GLY A 73 9.42 -7.77 21.23
N SER A 74 8.96 -7.58 22.47
CA SER A 74 7.94 -6.57 22.80
C SER A 74 8.42 -5.12 22.65
N SER A 75 9.71 -4.85 22.88
CA SER A 75 10.30 -3.52 22.74
C SER A 75 11.65 -3.51 22.02
N GLU A 76 12.17 -4.70 21.72
CA GLU A 76 13.50 -4.94 21.16
C GLU A 76 13.34 -5.96 20.03
N VAL A 77 14.25 -5.95 19.07
CA VAL A 77 14.44 -7.04 18.11
C VAL A 77 15.85 -7.59 18.27
N GLU A 78 15.99 -8.91 18.23
CA GLU A 78 17.28 -9.57 18.38
C GLU A 78 17.69 -10.22 17.06
N LEU A 79 18.92 -9.94 16.64
CA LEU A 79 19.56 -10.46 15.44
C LEU A 79 20.77 -11.28 15.87
N ARG A 80 20.87 -12.53 15.40
CA ARG A 80 22.03 -13.42 15.65
C ARG A 80 22.71 -13.75 14.34
N LEU A 81 24.03 -13.65 14.32
CA LEU A 81 24.87 -13.85 13.14
C LEU A 81 25.99 -14.83 13.47
N GLU A 82 26.18 -15.85 12.64
CA GLU A 82 27.31 -16.77 12.77
C GLU A 82 28.63 -16.05 12.44
N LEU A 83 29.58 -16.07 13.38
CA LEU A 83 30.90 -15.45 13.20
C LEU A 83 31.83 -16.29 12.29
N GLY A 84 31.54 -17.59 12.16
CA GLY A 84 32.31 -18.56 11.41
C GLY A 84 33.45 -19.19 12.21
N GLN A 85 34.13 -20.20 11.64
CA GLN A 85 35.21 -20.92 12.34
C GLN A 85 36.47 -20.06 12.49
N GLY A 86 36.67 -19.52 13.70
CA GLY A 86 37.89 -18.84 14.15
C GLY A 86 37.64 -18.08 15.45
N ASP A 87 38.66 -17.95 16.30
CA ASP A 87 38.57 -17.14 17.52
C ASP A 87 38.44 -15.65 17.16
N VAL A 88 37.21 -15.14 17.08
CA VAL A 88 36.93 -13.71 16.85
C VAL A 88 36.91 -12.97 18.18
N THR A 89 37.77 -11.96 18.31
CA THR A 89 37.80 -11.13 19.51
C THR A 89 36.82 -9.95 19.39
N PRO A 90 36.24 -9.46 20.51
CA PRO A 90 35.34 -8.29 20.47
C PRO A 90 35.97 -7.00 19.90
N LYS A 91 37.30 -6.92 19.78
CA LYS A 91 37.99 -5.76 19.19
C LYS A 91 37.95 -5.74 17.66
N GLU A 92 37.68 -6.89 17.06
CA GLU A 92 37.62 -7.08 15.62
C GLU A 92 36.20 -6.86 15.07
N ILE A 93 35.20 -6.68 15.93
CA ILE A 93 33.79 -6.51 15.58
C ILE A 93 33.40 -5.04 15.59
N TYR A 94 32.82 -4.58 14.48
CA TYR A 94 32.28 -3.23 14.30
C TYR A 94 30.78 -3.32 14.05
N VAL A 95 29.98 -2.70 14.91
CA VAL A 95 28.51 -2.62 14.80
C VAL A 95 28.09 -1.16 14.76
N ASP A 96 27.81 -0.67 13.55
CA ASP A 96 27.34 0.70 13.29
C ASP A 96 25.82 0.68 13.10
N ALA A 97 25.09 1.08 14.15
CA ALA A 97 23.63 1.24 14.13
C ALA A 97 23.24 2.72 14.03
N ASN A 98 22.34 3.07 13.10
CA ASN A 98 21.64 4.36 13.03
C ASN A 98 20.13 4.13 13.12
N GLU A 99 19.31 5.20 13.13
CA GLU A 99 17.85 5.09 13.28
C GLU A 99 17.20 4.07 12.32
N SER A 100 17.67 3.96 11.08
CA SER A 100 17.08 3.07 10.05
C SER A 100 18.10 2.20 9.32
N SER A 101 19.36 2.17 9.74
CA SER A 101 20.44 1.41 9.08
C SER A 101 21.28 0.63 10.08
N LEU A 102 21.83 -0.49 9.63
CA LEU A 102 22.71 -1.35 10.41
C LEU A 102 23.83 -1.86 9.50
N ALA A 103 25.08 -1.62 9.90
CA ALA A 103 26.27 -2.18 9.25
C ALA A 103 27.09 -2.93 10.30
N ILE A 104 27.43 -4.18 9.97
CA ILE A 104 28.12 -5.13 10.85
C ILE A 104 29.30 -5.71 10.07
N ARG A 105 30.50 -5.47 10.58
CA ARG A 105 31.76 -5.84 9.92
C ARG A 105 32.69 -6.51 10.93
N ILE A 106 33.47 -7.49 10.48
CA ILE A 106 34.55 -8.12 11.26
C ILE A 106 35.87 -7.86 10.54
N GLU A 107 36.92 -7.47 11.27
CA GLU A 107 38.30 -7.43 10.79
C GLU A 107 39.04 -8.71 11.21
N GLN A 108 39.32 -9.61 10.25
CA GLN A 108 40.11 -10.83 10.52
C GLN A 108 41.44 -10.76 9.78
N SER A 109 42.56 -10.90 10.49
CA SER A 109 43.92 -10.82 9.91
C SER A 109 44.18 -9.56 9.06
N GLY A 110 43.58 -8.41 9.41
CA GLY A 110 43.67 -7.15 8.67
C GLY A 110 42.77 -7.06 7.43
N ILE A 111 41.85 -8.02 7.23
CA ILE A 111 40.83 -7.99 6.17
C ILE A 111 39.47 -7.70 6.80
N ILE A 112 38.84 -6.59 6.40
CA ILE A 112 37.48 -6.25 6.83
C ILE A 112 36.46 -7.00 5.95
N ARG A 113 35.65 -7.84 6.57
CA ARG A 113 34.52 -8.57 5.99
C ARG A 113 33.21 -8.00 6.52
N THR A 114 32.35 -7.51 5.63
CA THR A 114 30.96 -7.18 5.98
C THR A 114 30.17 -8.48 6.21
N LEU A 115 29.54 -8.62 7.38
CA LEU A 115 28.54 -9.65 7.64
C LEU A 115 27.18 -9.21 7.10
N MET A 116 26.76 -8.00 7.46
CA MET A 116 25.47 -7.44 7.08
C MET A 116 25.60 -5.93 6.89
N GLU A 117 24.94 -5.40 5.87
CA GLU A 117 24.84 -3.97 5.64
C GLU A 117 23.45 -3.69 5.05
N THR A 118 22.66 -2.90 5.76
CA THR A 118 21.33 -2.47 5.32
C THR A 118 21.09 -1.01 5.66
N SER A 119 20.55 -0.27 4.69
CA SER A 119 20.08 1.11 4.85
C SER A 119 18.58 1.20 5.16
N THR A 120 17.87 0.06 5.18
CA THR A 120 16.41 -0.05 5.27
C THR A 120 15.98 -1.13 6.27
N LEU A 121 16.18 -0.84 7.56
CA LEU A 121 15.56 -1.59 8.65
C LEU A 121 14.02 -1.56 8.54
N TYR A 122 13.36 -2.60 9.05
CA TYR A 122 11.89 -2.71 8.96
C TYR A 122 11.15 -1.59 9.72
N GLU A 123 11.72 -0.99 10.76
CA GLU A 123 11.27 0.30 11.30
C GLU A 123 12.42 1.01 11.99
N LYS A 124 12.19 2.23 12.51
CA LYS A 124 13.18 2.93 13.31
C LYS A 124 13.52 2.23 14.63
N ILE A 125 14.81 2.25 14.94
CA ILE A 125 15.40 1.84 16.23
C ILE A 125 15.92 3.05 17.00
N LYS A 126 16.32 2.85 18.26
CA LYS A 126 17.08 3.81 19.06
C LYS A 126 18.56 3.38 19.12
N PRO A 127 19.47 4.02 18.37
CA PRO A 127 20.87 3.58 18.32
C PRO A 127 21.59 3.58 19.67
N ALA A 128 21.32 4.59 20.52
CA ALA A 128 21.93 4.70 21.84
C ALA A 128 21.45 3.63 22.85
N GLU A 129 20.40 2.87 22.53
CA GLU A 129 19.90 1.73 23.31
C GLU A 129 20.21 0.38 22.59
N THR A 130 21.09 0.39 21.58
CA THR A 130 21.60 -0.84 20.92
C THR A 130 22.71 -1.48 21.75
N ILE A 131 22.62 -2.78 21.99
CA ILE A 131 23.66 -3.57 22.64
C ILE A 131 24.02 -4.79 21.77
N TRP A 132 25.26 -5.23 21.87
CA TRP A 132 25.72 -6.46 21.23
C TRP A 132 26.68 -7.22 22.14
N TYR A 133 26.74 -8.54 21.97
CA TYR A 133 27.63 -9.44 22.68
C TYR A 133 27.91 -10.69 21.84
N ILE A 134 28.94 -11.44 22.21
CA ILE A 134 29.23 -12.76 21.63
C ILE A 134 28.61 -13.82 22.55
N ASP A 135 27.87 -14.76 21.97
CA ASP A 135 27.28 -15.93 22.62
C ASP A 135 27.73 -17.18 21.84
N ASP A 136 28.61 -17.98 22.45
CA ASP A 136 29.42 -19.01 21.77
C ASP A 136 30.04 -18.51 20.44
N ASP A 137 29.66 -19.09 19.29
CA ASP A 137 30.16 -18.73 17.95
C ASP A 137 29.27 -17.68 17.23
N GLN A 138 28.36 -17.02 17.96
CA GLN A 138 27.37 -16.08 17.40
C GLN A 138 27.55 -14.65 17.93
N LEU A 139 27.41 -13.67 17.04
CA LEU A 139 27.22 -12.27 17.39
C LEU A 139 25.73 -12.00 17.57
N VAL A 140 25.34 -11.69 18.80
CA VAL A 140 23.97 -11.32 19.18
C VAL A 140 23.86 -9.80 19.28
N ILE A 141 22.86 -9.21 18.64
CA ILE A 141 22.62 -7.77 18.61
C ILE A 141 21.16 -7.52 18.99
N SER A 142 20.93 -6.85 20.13
CA SER A 142 19.60 -6.37 20.52
C SER A 142 19.45 -4.90 20.12
N LEU A 143 18.43 -4.62 19.30
CA LEU A 143 18.09 -3.29 18.81
C LEU A 143 16.79 -2.83 19.46
N LYS A 144 16.83 -1.71 20.18
CA LYS A 144 15.61 -1.13 20.77
C LYS A 144 14.71 -0.52 19.71
N LYS A 145 13.45 -0.96 19.61
CA LYS A 145 12.44 -0.37 18.72
C LYS A 145 12.12 1.07 19.15
N GLN A 146 11.92 1.97 18.19
CA GLN A 146 11.31 3.27 18.47
C GLN A 146 9.79 3.14 18.71
N ASN A 147 9.13 2.19 18.03
CA ASN A 147 7.71 1.90 18.18
C ASN A 147 7.51 0.43 18.62
N SER A 148 7.33 0.21 19.92
CA SER A 148 7.15 -1.13 20.53
C SER A 148 5.86 -1.85 20.11
N GLU A 149 4.82 -1.11 19.71
CA GLU A 149 3.55 -1.70 19.26
C GLU A 149 3.66 -2.37 17.88
N LEU A 150 4.67 -1.99 17.09
CA LEU A 150 4.88 -2.57 15.76
C LEU A 150 5.58 -3.92 15.89
N LYS A 151 4.94 -4.95 15.34
CA LYS A 151 5.57 -6.24 15.10
C LYS A 151 6.45 -6.17 13.87
N TRP A 152 7.65 -6.71 13.97
CA TRP A 152 8.60 -6.81 12.87
C TRP A 152 8.57 -8.26 12.38
N PRO A 153 8.18 -8.53 11.12
CA PRO A 153 8.24 -9.88 10.57
C PRO A 153 9.67 -10.29 10.21
N ASP A 154 10.57 -9.32 10.04
CA ASP A 154 11.97 -9.47 9.64
C ASP A 154 12.75 -8.19 10.06
N ILE A 155 14.08 -8.24 9.98
CA ILE A 155 14.98 -7.11 10.26
C ILE A 155 14.95 -6.03 9.17
N VAL A 156 14.69 -6.40 7.90
CA VAL A 156 14.69 -5.50 6.74
C VAL A 156 13.33 -5.38 6.05
N GLU A 157 13.13 -4.33 5.25
CA GLU A 157 11.98 -4.16 4.34
C GLU A 157 12.02 -5.10 3.10
N SER A 158 12.17 -6.41 3.29
CA SER A 158 11.99 -7.43 2.25
C SER A 158 10.53 -7.49 1.76
N TRP A 159 10.26 -8.09 0.60
CA TRP A 159 8.88 -8.28 0.13
C TRP A 159 8.07 -9.14 1.11
N GLU A 160 8.71 -10.20 1.58
CA GLU A 160 8.16 -11.19 2.49
C GLU A 160 7.84 -10.55 3.85
N SER A 161 8.69 -9.64 4.36
CA SER A 161 8.41 -8.92 5.59
C SER A 161 7.34 -7.84 5.44
N LEU A 162 7.40 -7.04 4.37
CA LEU A 162 6.42 -5.98 4.12
C LEU A 162 5.02 -6.56 3.92
N SER A 163 4.88 -7.63 3.13
CA SER A 163 3.58 -8.28 2.89
C SER A 163 2.98 -8.87 4.16
N ALA A 164 3.77 -9.57 4.99
CA ALA A 164 3.33 -10.12 6.26
C ALA A 164 2.94 -9.03 7.29
N GLY A 165 3.72 -7.95 7.37
CA GLY A 165 3.53 -6.88 8.35
C GLY A 165 2.38 -5.93 8.01
N ILE A 166 2.29 -5.47 6.78
CA ILE A 166 1.26 -4.52 6.34
C ILE A 166 -0.14 -5.15 6.36
N THR A 167 -0.25 -6.46 6.13
CA THR A 167 -1.52 -7.18 6.25
C THR A 167 -2.16 -6.99 7.64
N GLN A 168 -1.35 -6.86 8.70
CA GLN A 168 -1.82 -6.57 10.07
C GLN A 168 -2.23 -5.10 10.23
N LEU A 169 -1.49 -4.18 9.60
CA LEU A 169 -1.74 -2.73 9.65
C LEU A 169 -2.99 -2.29 8.89
N LEU A 170 -3.28 -2.91 7.74
CA LEU A 170 -4.45 -2.58 6.90
C LEU A 170 -5.79 -2.89 7.58
N ARG A 171 -5.82 -3.80 8.58
CA ARG A 171 -7.04 -4.26 9.29
C ARG A 171 -8.18 -4.71 8.35
N GLY A 172 -7.83 -5.22 7.16
CA GLY A 172 -8.79 -5.66 6.14
C GLY A 172 -9.29 -4.57 5.19
N THR A 173 -8.80 -3.33 5.31
CA THR A 173 -9.09 -2.23 4.40
C THR A 173 -8.56 -2.54 3.00
N SER A 174 -9.39 -2.35 1.97
CA SER A 174 -9.01 -2.60 0.58
C SER A 174 -8.07 -1.53 0.03
N ILE A 175 -7.42 -1.85 -1.08
CA ILE A 175 -6.43 -0.99 -1.77
C ILE A 175 -6.94 -0.67 -3.18
N TYR A 176 -6.83 0.58 -3.60
CA TYR A 176 -7.17 1.05 -4.94
C TYR A 176 -5.92 1.57 -5.64
N LEU A 177 -5.58 0.98 -6.78
CA LEU A 177 -4.51 1.43 -7.66
C LEU A 177 -5.09 2.28 -8.77
N VAL A 178 -4.67 3.54 -8.81
CA VAL A 178 -5.09 4.56 -9.78
C VAL A 178 -3.87 5.10 -10.52
N GLY A 179 -4.10 5.72 -11.68
CA GLY A 179 -3.04 6.40 -12.43
C GLY A 179 -3.29 6.39 -13.92
N GLU A 180 -2.30 6.84 -14.69
CA GLU A 180 -2.45 7.02 -16.14
C GLU A 180 -2.57 5.71 -16.93
N SER A 181 -2.05 4.57 -16.43
CA SER A 181 -2.03 3.29 -17.16
C SER A 181 -2.85 2.18 -16.49
N THR A 182 -3.88 1.69 -17.18
CA THR A 182 -4.67 0.52 -16.78
C THR A 182 -3.81 -0.74 -16.61
N GLU A 183 -2.84 -0.97 -17.49
CA GLU A 183 -1.99 -2.16 -17.48
C GLU A 183 -1.12 -2.22 -16.21
N ILE A 184 -0.52 -1.09 -15.84
CA ILE A 184 0.29 -0.97 -14.62
C ILE A 184 -0.57 -1.26 -13.39
N ASN A 185 -1.75 -0.62 -13.31
CA ASN A 185 -2.69 -0.85 -12.21
C ASN A 185 -3.07 -2.34 -12.10
N GLN A 186 -3.45 -2.98 -13.21
CA GLN A 186 -3.82 -4.40 -13.23
C GLN A 186 -2.66 -5.32 -12.84
N ARG A 187 -1.45 -5.09 -13.36
CA ARG A 187 -0.28 -5.93 -13.07
C ARG A 187 0.08 -5.84 -11.59
N ILE A 188 0.19 -4.63 -11.05
CA ILE A 188 0.57 -4.41 -9.65
C ILE A 188 -0.54 -4.86 -8.68
N ALA A 189 -1.82 -4.73 -9.05
CA ALA A 189 -2.92 -5.25 -8.23
C ALA A 189 -2.82 -6.76 -8.02
N ARG A 190 -2.47 -7.52 -9.08
CA ARG A 190 -2.30 -8.97 -9.00
C ARG A 190 -1.12 -9.37 -8.11
N GLU A 191 0.04 -8.73 -8.23
CA GLU A 191 1.20 -9.01 -7.35
C GLU A 191 0.90 -8.68 -5.87
N LEU A 192 0.31 -7.51 -5.60
CA LEU A 192 -0.08 -7.10 -4.25
C LEU A 192 -1.12 -8.04 -3.63
N ALA A 193 -2.12 -8.45 -4.41
CA ALA A 193 -3.15 -9.37 -3.94
C ALA A 193 -2.57 -10.74 -3.54
N VAL A 194 -1.61 -11.26 -4.33
CA VAL A 194 -0.88 -12.49 -4.00
C VAL A 194 -0.08 -12.32 -2.70
N GLY A 195 0.69 -11.22 -2.56
CA GLY A 195 1.49 -10.97 -1.36
C GLY A 195 0.66 -10.79 -0.08
N LEU A 196 -0.46 -10.06 -0.16
CA LEU A 196 -1.31 -9.75 1.00
C LEU A 196 -2.35 -10.85 1.32
N GLY A 197 -2.52 -11.84 0.44
CA GLY A 197 -3.65 -12.79 0.53
C GLY A 197 -5.00 -12.08 0.42
N TYR A 198 -5.09 -11.12 -0.50
CA TYR A 198 -6.27 -10.29 -0.80
C TYR A 198 -6.85 -10.72 -2.17
N THR A 199 -8.08 -10.33 -2.49
CA THR A 199 -8.69 -10.62 -3.79
C THR A 199 -8.28 -9.56 -4.82
N PRO A 200 -7.63 -9.93 -5.95
CA PRO A 200 -7.40 -9.00 -7.04
C PRO A 200 -8.71 -8.75 -7.79
N LEU A 201 -9.06 -7.49 -8.04
CA LEU A 201 -10.23 -7.09 -8.81
C LEU A 201 -9.80 -6.05 -9.86
N SER A 202 -10.32 -6.16 -11.08
CA SER A 202 -10.11 -5.17 -12.14
C SER A 202 -11.44 -4.58 -12.57
N THR A 203 -11.57 -3.26 -12.55
CA THR A 203 -12.77 -2.60 -13.06
C THR A 203 -12.95 -2.81 -14.56
N THR A 204 -11.86 -2.89 -15.33
CA THR A 204 -11.85 -3.27 -16.76
C THR A 204 -12.56 -4.60 -16.98
N GLU A 205 -12.14 -5.65 -16.27
CA GLU A 205 -12.72 -7.00 -16.43
C GLU A 205 -14.21 -7.03 -16.06
N LEU A 206 -14.61 -6.26 -15.02
CA LEU A 206 -16.01 -6.14 -14.60
C LEU A 206 -16.87 -5.34 -15.60
N LEU A 207 -16.34 -4.25 -16.16
CA LEU A 207 -17.01 -3.42 -17.16
C LEU A 207 -17.21 -4.19 -18.47
N GLU A 208 -16.17 -4.87 -18.97
CA GLU A 208 -16.26 -5.66 -20.21
C GLU A 208 -17.20 -6.85 -20.08
N ALA A 209 -17.22 -7.52 -18.91
CA ALA A 209 -18.18 -8.58 -18.62
C ALA A 209 -19.64 -8.07 -18.56
N TYR A 210 -19.86 -6.85 -18.05
CA TYR A 210 -21.19 -6.23 -17.99
C TYR A 210 -21.66 -5.73 -19.36
N ALA A 211 -20.82 -4.96 -20.06
CA ALA A 211 -21.13 -4.35 -21.35
C ALA A 211 -21.11 -5.36 -22.51
N LYS A 212 -20.45 -6.51 -22.34
CA LYS A 212 -20.22 -7.55 -23.36
C LYS A 212 -19.45 -7.06 -24.59
N GLN A 213 -18.66 -5.99 -24.41
CA GLN A 213 -17.80 -5.40 -25.42
C GLN A 213 -16.50 -4.89 -24.77
N PRO A 214 -15.38 -4.82 -25.50
CA PRO A 214 -14.13 -4.30 -24.95
C PRO A 214 -14.21 -2.79 -24.70
N ILE A 215 -13.48 -2.29 -23.69
CA ILE A 215 -13.50 -0.87 -23.32
C ILE A 215 -13.14 0.05 -24.49
N ASP A 216 -12.23 -0.38 -25.37
CA ASP A 216 -11.84 0.41 -26.54
C ASP A 216 -12.99 0.65 -27.52
N SER A 217 -13.88 -0.33 -27.75
CA SER A 217 -15.06 -0.12 -28.60
C SER A 217 -16.04 0.82 -27.92
N TRP A 218 -16.33 0.55 -26.63
CA TRP A 218 -17.28 1.33 -25.86
C TRP A 218 -16.90 2.82 -25.75
N VAL A 219 -15.62 3.13 -25.55
CA VAL A 219 -15.13 4.52 -25.55
C VAL A 219 -15.22 5.17 -26.93
N ASN A 220 -15.04 4.42 -28.02
CA ASN A 220 -15.18 4.97 -29.38
C ASN A 220 -16.65 5.23 -29.77
N GLU A 221 -17.58 4.46 -29.21
CA GLU A 221 -19.02 4.54 -29.50
C GLU A 221 -19.76 5.55 -28.60
N GLU A 222 -19.50 5.54 -27.29
CA GLU A 222 -20.24 6.35 -26.30
C GLU A 222 -19.36 7.44 -25.62
N GLY A 223 -18.05 7.42 -25.84
CA GLY A 223 -17.10 8.37 -25.27
C GLY A 223 -16.53 7.96 -23.90
N SER A 224 -15.42 8.58 -23.51
CA SER A 224 -14.74 8.32 -22.23
C SER A 224 -15.58 8.62 -20.99
N ASP A 225 -16.59 9.47 -21.16
CA ASP A 225 -17.36 10.03 -20.06
C ASP A 225 -18.41 9.06 -19.56
N VAL A 226 -19.11 8.38 -20.47
CA VAL A 226 -20.08 7.32 -20.13
C VAL A 226 -19.37 6.14 -19.47
N VAL A 227 -18.20 5.74 -19.99
CA VAL A 227 -17.39 4.65 -19.42
C VAL A 227 -16.89 4.96 -18.01
N ALA A 228 -16.46 6.20 -17.75
CA ALA A 228 -16.02 6.60 -16.41
C ALA A 228 -17.19 6.70 -15.41
N GLU A 229 -18.36 7.20 -15.81
CA GLU A 229 -19.57 7.13 -14.97
C GLU A 229 -19.97 5.67 -14.68
N ALA A 230 -19.87 4.76 -15.65
CA ALA A 230 -20.10 3.33 -15.44
C ALA A 230 -19.07 2.69 -14.49
N GLU A 231 -17.79 3.07 -14.57
CA GLU A 231 -16.78 2.65 -13.60
C GLU A 231 -17.11 3.15 -12.18
N SER A 232 -17.60 4.39 -12.05
CA SER A 232 -18.00 4.98 -10.76
C SER A 232 -19.10 4.17 -10.05
N VAL A 233 -20.05 3.60 -10.80
CA VAL A 233 -21.11 2.70 -10.30
C VAL A 233 -20.55 1.34 -9.86
N ILE A 234 -19.54 0.81 -10.56
CA ILE A 234 -18.84 -0.40 -10.10
C ILE A 234 -18.02 -0.10 -8.84
N LEU A 235 -17.35 1.05 -8.77
CA LEU A 235 -16.59 1.48 -7.59
C LEU A 235 -17.49 1.66 -6.35
N GLU A 236 -18.75 2.12 -6.53
CA GLU A 236 -19.77 2.11 -5.46
C GLU A 236 -19.96 0.70 -4.89
N SER A 237 -20.20 -0.28 -5.76
CA SER A 237 -20.36 -1.69 -5.36
C SER A 237 -19.10 -2.26 -4.71
N LEU A 238 -17.91 -1.90 -5.24
CA LEU A 238 -16.62 -2.33 -4.70
C LEU A 238 -16.25 -1.66 -3.37
N SER A 239 -16.81 -0.48 -3.04
CA SER A 239 -16.49 0.24 -1.79
C SER A 239 -16.82 -0.53 -0.50
N SER A 240 -17.76 -1.48 -0.58
CA SER A 240 -18.13 -2.38 0.52
C SER A 240 -17.25 -3.64 0.64
N HIS A 241 -16.38 -3.90 -0.35
CA HIS A 241 -15.53 -5.09 -0.36
C HIS A 241 -14.33 -4.88 0.57
N ALA A 242 -14.16 -5.78 1.54
CA ALA A 242 -12.97 -5.86 2.38
C ALA A 242 -11.91 -6.77 1.74
N ARG A 243 -10.63 -6.54 2.06
CA ARG A 243 -9.49 -7.36 1.62
C ARG A 243 -9.38 -7.55 0.10
N ALA A 244 -9.66 -6.50 -0.67
CA ALA A 244 -9.47 -6.47 -2.11
C ALA A 244 -8.31 -5.55 -2.53
N VAL A 245 -7.71 -5.83 -3.68
CA VAL A 245 -6.82 -4.90 -4.40
C VAL A 245 -7.46 -4.61 -5.74
N ILE A 246 -7.97 -3.39 -5.90
CA ILE A 246 -8.74 -2.93 -7.06
C ILE A 246 -7.82 -2.18 -8.01
N ALA A 247 -7.70 -2.64 -9.25
CA ALA A 247 -7.11 -1.88 -10.35
C ALA A 247 -8.20 -1.08 -11.08
N THR A 248 -8.05 0.25 -11.14
CA THR A 248 -8.94 1.11 -11.93
C THR A 248 -8.47 1.27 -13.37
N LEU A 249 -9.38 1.68 -14.26
CA LEU A 249 -9.04 2.22 -15.57
C LEU A 249 -8.12 3.43 -15.44
N GLY A 250 -7.24 3.59 -16.43
CA GLY A 250 -6.28 4.68 -16.50
C GLY A 250 -6.70 5.87 -17.37
N GLY A 251 -6.02 6.99 -17.14
CA GLY A 251 -6.14 8.21 -17.93
C GLY A 251 -7.56 8.83 -17.91
N LYS A 252 -7.97 9.42 -19.03
CA LYS A 252 -9.26 10.15 -19.15
C LYS A 252 -10.51 9.24 -19.14
N ARG A 253 -10.32 7.94 -19.36
CA ARG A 253 -11.38 6.92 -19.43
C ARG A 253 -11.75 6.38 -18.04
N GLY A 254 -10.87 6.53 -17.06
CA GLY A 254 -11.10 6.06 -15.70
C GLY A 254 -11.73 7.11 -14.79
N ALA A 255 -12.55 6.65 -13.86
CA ALA A 255 -13.24 7.43 -12.86
C ALA A 255 -12.28 8.18 -11.92
N ALA A 256 -11.18 7.53 -11.53
CA ALA A 256 -10.14 8.13 -10.71
C ALA A 256 -9.49 9.38 -11.36
N GLY A 257 -9.53 9.50 -12.69
CA GLY A 257 -9.07 10.71 -13.39
C GLY A 257 -9.95 11.95 -13.12
N ARG A 258 -11.17 11.77 -12.59
CA ARG A 258 -12.18 12.82 -12.40
C ARG A 258 -12.35 13.16 -10.93
N ALA A 259 -12.05 14.40 -10.54
CA ALA A 259 -12.08 14.83 -9.13
C ALA A 259 -13.45 14.63 -8.43
N ASN A 260 -14.57 14.64 -9.16
CA ASN A 260 -15.92 14.48 -8.63
C ASN A 260 -16.34 13.02 -8.31
N GLN A 261 -15.59 12.01 -8.77
CA GLN A 261 -15.95 10.59 -8.63
C GLN A 261 -15.21 9.86 -7.49
N TRP A 262 -14.47 10.57 -6.64
CA TRP A 262 -13.60 9.97 -5.62
C TRP A 262 -14.29 9.40 -4.37
N ARG A 263 -15.59 9.69 -4.16
CA ARG A 263 -16.28 9.33 -2.90
C ARG A 263 -16.18 7.86 -2.54
N HIS A 264 -16.18 6.95 -3.52
CA HIS A 264 -16.10 5.50 -3.32
C HIS A 264 -14.65 4.99 -3.26
N LEU A 265 -13.70 5.69 -3.88
CA LEU A 265 -12.27 5.35 -3.81
C LEU A 265 -11.71 5.55 -2.39
N PHE A 266 -12.18 6.57 -1.67
CA PHE A 266 -11.78 6.84 -0.28
C PHE A 266 -12.15 5.73 0.73
N ALA A 267 -12.98 4.76 0.34
CA ALA A 267 -13.27 3.56 1.14
C ALA A 267 -12.00 2.74 1.44
N GLY A 268 -11.05 2.71 0.50
CA GLY A 268 -9.77 2.01 0.66
C GLY A 268 -8.58 2.95 0.61
N PHE A 269 -7.38 2.37 0.70
CA PHE A 269 -6.13 3.10 0.50
C PHE A 269 -5.89 3.37 -0.98
N THR A 270 -5.77 4.64 -1.36
CA THR A 270 -5.62 5.06 -2.75
C THR A 270 -4.15 5.34 -3.08
N ILE A 271 -3.59 4.59 -4.03
CA ILE A 271 -2.21 4.77 -4.51
C ILE A 271 -2.22 5.16 -5.98
N TRP A 272 -1.59 6.30 -6.28
CA TRP A 272 -1.31 6.73 -7.63
C TRP A 272 0.02 6.15 -8.12
N LEU A 273 -0.07 5.24 -9.10
CA LEU A 273 1.07 4.74 -9.86
C LEU A 273 1.30 5.66 -11.07
N SER A 274 2.44 6.33 -11.10
CA SER A 274 2.74 7.36 -12.10
C SER A 274 4.15 7.17 -12.66
N ILE A 275 4.27 7.19 -13.99
CA ILE A 275 5.59 7.21 -14.64
C ILE A 275 6.19 8.61 -14.44
N SER A 276 7.45 8.66 -14.03
CA SER A 276 8.22 9.87 -13.77
C SER A 276 9.11 10.17 -14.97
N GLU A 277 9.24 11.44 -15.34
CA GLU A 277 10.20 11.89 -16.35
C GLU A 277 11.57 12.24 -15.70
N ALA A 278 11.62 12.27 -14.37
CA ALA A 278 12.83 12.51 -13.59
C ALA A 278 13.90 11.42 -13.75
N THR A 279 15.16 11.84 -13.81
CA THR A 279 16.33 10.94 -13.89
C THR A 279 16.80 10.41 -12.54
N ASP A 280 16.39 11.03 -11.44
CA ASP A 280 16.88 10.79 -10.09
C ASP A 280 15.75 10.84 -9.04
N GLU A 281 16.03 10.35 -7.83
CA GLU A 281 15.01 10.21 -6.77
C GLU A 281 14.54 11.57 -6.20
N GLU A 282 15.39 12.60 -6.20
CA GLU A 282 15.07 13.90 -5.61
C GLU A 282 14.15 14.69 -6.53
N SER A 283 14.48 14.72 -7.83
CA SER A 283 13.60 15.22 -8.88
C SER A 283 12.26 14.49 -8.89
N ALA A 284 12.24 13.16 -8.71
CA ALA A 284 11.00 12.38 -8.60
C ALA A 284 10.17 12.74 -7.34
N LYS A 285 10.82 13.03 -6.20
CA LYS A 285 10.15 13.57 -4.99
C LYS A 285 9.49 14.90 -5.30
N GLU A 286 10.19 15.83 -5.94
CA GLU A 286 9.63 17.14 -6.26
C GLU A 286 8.51 17.06 -7.31
N GLU A 287 8.62 16.17 -8.29
CA GLU A 287 7.56 15.86 -9.23
C GLU A 287 6.31 15.32 -8.52
N ALA A 288 6.46 14.37 -7.59
CA ALA A 288 5.36 13.84 -6.80
C ALA A 288 4.73 14.90 -5.87
N LYS A 289 5.52 15.76 -5.22
CA LYS A 289 5.00 16.91 -4.42
C LYS A 289 4.16 17.85 -5.27
N ARG A 290 4.64 18.25 -6.45
CA ARG A 290 3.92 19.14 -7.37
C ARG A 290 2.61 18.51 -7.86
N ASN A 291 2.65 17.24 -8.25
CA ASN A 291 1.48 16.48 -8.70
C ASN A 291 0.40 16.34 -7.60
N MET A 292 0.79 16.25 -6.32
CA MET A 292 -0.15 16.24 -5.18
C MET A 292 -0.74 17.61 -4.86
N GLN A 293 -0.08 18.70 -5.28
CA GLN A 293 -0.58 20.07 -5.12
C GLN A 293 -1.44 20.54 -6.31
N ASP A 294 -1.35 19.85 -7.45
CA ASP A 294 -2.17 20.12 -8.64
C ASP A 294 -3.60 19.55 -8.47
N SER A 295 -4.46 20.35 -7.85
CA SER A 295 -5.90 20.06 -7.72
C SER A 295 -6.66 19.96 -9.04
N GLY A 296 -6.02 20.23 -10.18
CA GLY A 296 -6.58 20.03 -11.52
C GLY A 296 -6.67 18.56 -11.96
N ARG A 297 -5.90 17.64 -11.36
CA ARG A 297 -5.95 16.21 -11.66
C ARG A 297 -6.71 15.44 -10.59
N GLY A 298 -7.65 14.57 -10.98
CA GLY A 298 -8.35 13.69 -10.03
C GLY A 298 -7.39 12.88 -9.14
N TYR A 299 -6.27 12.40 -9.69
CA TYR A 299 -5.27 11.61 -8.97
C TYR A 299 -4.57 12.34 -7.81
N SER A 300 -4.64 13.67 -7.71
CA SER A 300 -4.10 14.42 -6.55
C SER A 300 -4.83 14.08 -5.24
N ASN A 301 -6.00 13.44 -5.31
CA ASN A 301 -6.75 12.92 -4.17
C ASN A 301 -6.19 11.59 -3.62
N ALA A 302 -5.17 10.99 -4.25
CA ALA A 302 -4.54 9.76 -3.76
C ALA A 302 -3.80 10.00 -2.44
N GLU A 303 -3.76 9.01 -1.55
CA GLU A 303 -3.05 9.14 -0.26
C GLU A 303 -1.54 8.87 -0.39
N VAL A 304 -1.16 8.12 -1.43
CA VAL A 304 0.21 7.75 -1.77
C VAL A 304 0.44 7.99 -3.26
N VAL A 305 1.61 8.53 -3.61
CA VAL A 305 2.11 8.53 -4.99
C VAL A 305 3.39 7.70 -5.04
N VAL A 306 3.45 6.76 -5.98
CA VAL A 306 4.65 5.99 -6.30
C VAL A 306 5.10 6.35 -7.71
N LYS A 307 6.30 6.92 -7.81
CA LYS A 307 6.91 7.34 -9.07
C LYS A 307 7.80 6.24 -9.65
N LEU A 308 7.58 5.93 -10.93
CA LEU A 308 8.24 4.86 -11.68
C LEU A 308 9.17 5.47 -12.74
N GLY A 309 10.47 5.17 -12.70
CA GLY A 309 11.44 5.60 -13.72
C GLY A 309 11.35 4.84 -15.05
N GLY A 310 10.14 4.44 -15.46
CA GLY A 310 9.86 3.53 -16.57
C GLY A 310 8.97 2.35 -16.17
N TRP A 311 8.47 1.60 -17.15
CA TRP A 311 7.67 0.40 -16.93
C TRP A 311 8.24 -0.81 -17.68
N ASP A 312 8.41 -1.91 -16.95
CA ASP A 312 8.63 -3.25 -17.49
C ASP A 312 7.91 -4.23 -16.53
N PRO A 313 7.01 -5.11 -17.02
CA PRO A 313 6.29 -6.08 -16.20
C PRO A 313 7.18 -6.97 -15.32
N ASN A 314 8.45 -7.18 -15.66
CA ASN A 314 9.40 -7.96 -14.85
C ASN A 314 9.71 -7.30 -13.49
N TYR A 315 9.59 -5.97 -13.37
CA TYR A 315 9.78 -5.26 -12.10
C TYR A 315 8.50 -5.14 -11.27
N SER A 316 7.43 -5.86 -11.62
CA SER A 316 6.14 -5.80 -10.92
C SER A 316 6.26 -6.11 -9.42
N LYS A 317 7.08 -7.09 -9.01
CA LYS A 317 7.37 -7.37 -7.58
C LYS A 317 8.05 -6.18 -6.89
N SER A 318 9.05 -5.56 -7.53
CA SER A 318 9.76 -4.40 -6.97
C SER A 318 8.84 -3.18 -6.82
N VAL A 319 7.96 -2.93 -7.79
CA VAL A 319 6.96 -1.85 -7.70
C VAL A 319 5.89 -2.16 -6.65
N ALA A 320 5.46 -3.41 -6.52
CA ALA A 320 4.55 -3.82 -5.46
C ALA A 320 5.21 -3.67 -4.06
N GLN A 321 6.48 -4.05 -3.90
CA GLN A 321 7.25 -3.83 -2.66
C GLN A 321 7.37 -2.34 -2.32
N ALA A 322 7.57 -1.49 -3.34
CA ALA A 322 7.60 -0.05 -3.23
C ALA A 322 6.25 0.50 -2.70
N VAL A 323 5.13 0.08 -3.31
CA VAL A 323 3.77 0.42 -2.84
C VAL A 323 3.55 0.01 -1.38
N LEU A 324 4.02 -1.18 -1.00
CA LEU A 324 3.95 -1.67 0.37
C LEU A 324 4.75 -0.78 1.35
N SER A 325 6.02 -0.47 1.06
CA SER A 325 6.82 0.44 1.90
C SER A 325 6.13 1.81 2.07
N ALA A 326 5.53 2.34 1.00
CA ALA A 326 4.78 3.59 1.03
C ALA A 326 3.52 3.52 1.92
N LEU A 327 2.71 2.46 1.79
CA LEU A 327 1.54 2.21 2.64
C LEU A 327 1.91 2.08 4.11
N LYS A 328 3.00 1.37 4.43
CA LYS A 328 3.50 1.24 5.79
C LYS A 328 3.79 2.61 6.40
N ARG A 329 4.54 3.46 5.68
CA ARG A 329 4.87 4.83 6.12
C ARG A 329 3.61 5.68 6.34
N LEU A 330 2.60 5.56 5.46
CA LEU A 330 1.32 6.25 5.61
C LEU A 330 0.58 5.82 6.89
N ILE A 331 0.41 4.51 7.12
CA ILE A 331 -0.35 3.99 8.27
C ILE A 331 0.40 4.23 9.59
N LEU A 332 1.74 4.31 9.58
CA LEU A 332 2.51 4.66 10.76
C LEU A 332 2.47 6.17 11.08
N ALA A 333 2.25 7.02 10.08
CA ALA A 333 2.02 8.45 10.29
C ALA A 333 0.61 8.75 10.85
N ASP A 334 -0.41 7.99 10.45
CA ASP A 334 -1.76 8.04 11.03
C ASP A 334 -2.28 6.64 11.37
N LYS A 335 -1.97 6.17 12.58
CA LYS A 335 -2.37 4.84 13.10
C LYS A 335 -3.88 4.59 13.09
N ASP A 336 -4.69 5.66 13.09
CA ASP A 336 -6.15 5.57 13.11
C ASP A 336 -6.77 5.54 11.70
N LEU A 337 -5.98 5.79 10.65
CA LEU A 337 -6.45 5.89 9.27
C LEU A 337 -7.23 4.65 8.77
N PRO A 338 -6.80 3.38 9.03
CA PRO A 338 -7.62 2.20 8.73
C PRO A 338 -8.98 2.21 9.46
N GLY A 339 -9.02 2.71 10.69
CA GLY A 339 -10.24 2.85 11.48
C GLY A 339 -11.18 3.93 10.93
N LYS A 340 -10.64 5.07 10.50
CA LYS A 340 -11.38 6.15 9.82
C LYS A 340 -12.01 5.64 8.51
N LYS A 341 -11.25 4.90 7.68
CA LYS A 341 -11.77 4.27 6.45
C LYS A 341 -12.90 3.26 6.74
N SER A 342 -12.72 2.40 7.73
CA SER A 342 -13.76 1.47 8.18
C SER A 342 -15.03 2.18 8.70
N LEU A 343 -14.91 3.36 9.33
CA LEU A 343 -16.06 4.19 9.69
C LEU A 343 -16.73 4.80 8.45
N TYR A 344 -15.95 5.32 7.50
CA TYR A 344 -16.46 5.92 6.26
C TYR A 344 -17.26 4.92 5.40
N ILE A 345 -16.78 3.67 5.27
CA ILE A 345 -17.53 2.58 4.62
C ILE A 345 -18.86 2.33 5.35
N ARG A 346 -18.85 2.20 6.69
CA ARG A 346 -20.06 1.94 7.49
C ARG A 346 -21.10 3.06 7.45
N LEU A 347 -20.69 4.28 7.09
CA LEU A 347 -21.59 5.41 6.89
C LEU A 347 -22.04 5.58 5.42
N GLY A 348 -21.65 4.66 4.53
CA GLY A 348 -22.10 4.64 3.13
C GLY A 348 -21.34 5.58 2.21
N CYS A 349 -20.07 5.86 2.47
CA CYS A 349 -19.17 6.60 1.56
C CYS A 349 -19.75 7.94 1.04
N ARG A 350 -20.34 8.75 1.95
CA ARG A 350 -21.20 9.91 1.62
C ARG A 350 -20.51 11.08 0.91
N GLY A 351 -19.20 11.03 0.68
CA GLY A 351 -18.41 12.11 0.10
C GLY A 351 -17.93 13.17 1.10
N ASP A 352 -18.04 12.89 2.40
CA ASP A 352 -17.55 13.74 3.50
C ASP A 352 -16.12 13.40 3.98
N TRP A 353 -15.39 12.58 3.21
CA TRP A 353 -13.98 12.29 3.47
C TRP A 353 -13.10 13.53 3.21
N PRO A 354 -12.06 13.81 4.03
CA PRO A 354 -11.63 13.07 5.22
C PRO A 354 -12.38 13.43 6.52
N ASP A 355 -13.10 14.55 6.54
CA ASP A 355 -13.72 15.12 7.74
C ASP A 355 -15.12 14.55 8.03
N ILE A 356 -15.17 13.23 8.26
CA ILE A 356 -16.39 12.43 8.46
C ILE A 356 -17.36 13.11 9.45
N LYS A 357 -18.56 13.44 8.96
CA LYS A 357 -19.62 14.13 9.70
C LYS A 357 -20.42 13.17 10.57
N PRO A 358 -21.12 13.63 11.62
CA PRO A 358 -21.97 12.76 12.42
C PRO A 358 -23.08 12.04 11.61
N PRO A 359 -23.66 10.95 12.13
CA PRO A 359 -24.87 10.35 11.57
C PRO A 359 -26.00 11.38 11.51
N GLY A 360 -26.78 11.36 10.42
CA GLY A 360 -27.87 12.32 10.20
C GLY A 360 -27.45 13.64 9.53
N TRP A 361 -26.16 13.88 9.31
CA TRP A 361 -25.72 14.96 8.41
C TRP A 361 -25.98 14.57 6.94
N ASP A 362 -26.60 15.49 6.19
CA ASP A 362 -26.94 15.34 4.77
C ASP A 362 -26.00 16.20 3.90
N PRO A 363 -25.25 15.63 2.94
CA PRO A 363 -24.35 16.38 2.06
C PRO A 363 -25.04 17.40 1.14
N SER A 364 -26.36 17.31 0.94
CA SER A 364 -27.14 18.29 0.19
C SER A 364 -27.56 19.51 1.03
N SER A 365 -27.55 19.39 2.37
CA SER A 365 -28.06 20.44 3.27
C SER A 365 -27.18 21.69 3.37
N SER A 366 -25.92 21.64 2.90
CA SER A 366 -25.00 22.78 2.90
C SER A 366 -25.17 23.76 1.73
N ALA A 367 -26.28 23.69 0.98
CA ALA A 367 -26.54 24.59 -0.15
C ALA A 367 -27.05 25.99 0.24
N ASP A 368 -27.62 26.17 1.45
CA ASP A 368 -28.43 27.34 1.80
C ASP A 368 -27.89 28.19 2.99
N VAL A 369 -26.76 28.89 2.80
CA VAL A 369 -26.45 30.11 3.60
C VAL A 369 -25.73 31.18 2.75
N PHE A 370 -26.35 31.64 1.67
CA PHE A 370 -26.04 32.96 1.09
C PHE A 370 -27.32 33.64 0.60
N SER A 371 -28.11 34.14 1.56
CA SER A 371 -29.18 35.10 1.26
C SER A 371 -28.55 36.40 0.74
N PRO A 372 -28.96 36.91 -0.43
CA PRO A 372 -28.52 38.23 -0.88
C PRO A 372 -29.21 39.29 -0.01
N SER A 373 -28.42 40.03 0.78
CA SER A 373 -28.89 41.28 1.40
C SER A 373 -29.20 42.30 0.30
N SER A 374 -30.34 42.99 0.46
CA SER A 374 -30.91 43.96 -0.49
C SER A 374 -30.04 45.19 -0.76
#